data_AF-A0A5K1E9W9-F1
#
_entry.id   AF-A0A5K1E9W9-F1
#
_cell.length_a   1.000
_cell.length_b   1.000
_cell.length_c   1.000
_cell.angle_alpha   90.00
_cell.angle_beta   90.00
_cell.angle_gamma   90.00
#
_symmetry.space_group_name_H-M   'P 1'
#
loop_
_entity.id
_entity.type
_entity.pdbx_description
1 polymer ?
#
loop_
_entity_poly.entity_id
_entity_poly.type
_entity_poly.pdbx_seq_one_letter_code
_entity_poly.pdbx_strand_id
1 'polypeptide(L)' 'VPKSDEARENQPVISTQIESEMMELVQSVLKNSKGLDNRTSQTFLDVSKTFYYVAFCPPETMKQHMMKVLFERVA' A
#
# COMPACT_ATOMS: atom_id res chain seq x y z
N VAL A 1 5.68 33.94 -15.44
CA VAL A 1 5.35 32.84 -14.52
C VAL A 1 4.70 31.72 -15.33
N PRO A 2 5.42 30.67 -15.73
CA PRO A 2 4.83 29.43 -16.26
C PRO A 2 5.18 28.25 -15.32
N LYS A 3 4.42 27.18 -15.07
CA LYS A 3 3.12 26.62 -15.46
C LYS A 3 2.70 25.75 -14.26
N SER A 4 1.45 25.78 -13.82
CA SER A 4 0.98 25.02 -12.63
C SER A 4 0.04 23.87 -12.98
N ASP A 5 -0.07 23.49 -14.25
CA ASP A 5 -1.12 22.58 -14.72
C ASP A 5 -0.57 21.40 -15.55
N GLU A 6 0.41 20.66 -15.02
CA GLU A 6 0.90 19.42 -15.65
C GLU A 6 0.77 18.17 -14.74
N ALA A 7 0.14 18.31 -13.56
CA ALA A 7 0.14 17.26 -12.53
C ALA A 7 -1.14 16.39 -12.45
N ARG A 8 -2.14 16.56 -13.33
CA ARG A 8 -3.47 15.93 -13.14
C ARG A 8 -3.84 14.80 -14.10
N GLU A 9 -3.02 14.50 -15.11
CA GLU A 9 -3.38 13.51 -16.15
C GLU A 9 -2.86 12.09 -15.88
N ASN A 10 -1.83 11.93 -15.04
CA ASN A 10 -1.18 10.62 -14.82
C ASN A 10 -1.64 9.87 -13.55
N GLN A 11 -2.43 10.49 -12.67
CA GLN A 11 -2.85 9.87 -11.39
C GLN A 11 -3.66 8.56 -11.55
N PRO A 12 -4.67 8.47 -12.44
CA PRO A 12 -5.50 7.27 -12.56
C PRO A 12 -4.74 6.06 -13.11
N VAL A 13 -3.78 6.30 -14.03
CA VAL A 13 -2.95 5.24 -14.63
C VAL A 13 -1.94 4.69 -13.62
N ILE A 14 -1.38 5.56 -12.78
CA ILE A 14 -0.46 5.15 -11.72
C ILE A 14 -1.21 4.31 -10.66
N SER A 15 -2.44 4.68 -10.30
CA SER A 15 -3.22 3.90 -9.33
C SER A 15 -3.54 2.48 -9.81
N THR A 16 -3.94 2.31 -11.08
CA THR A 16 -4.29 0.97 -11.60
C THR A 16 -3.08 0.05 -11.74
N GLN A 17 -1.92 0.61 -12.10
CA GLN A 17 -0.68 -0.15 -12.12
C GLN A 17 -0.28 -0.63 -10.72
N ILE A 18 -0.32 0.27 -9.72
CA ILE A 18 0.02 -0.08 -8.34
C ILE A 18 -0.95 -1.15 -7.78
N GLU A 19 -2.25 -1.05 -8.07
CA GLU A 19 -3.23 -2.09 -7.70
C GLU A 19 -2.89 -3.45 -8.31
N SER A 20 -2.56 -3.49 -9.61
CA SER A 20 -2.17 -4.73 -10.30
C SER A 20 -0.91 -5.34 -9.69
N GLU A 21 0.13 -4.54 -9.49
CA GLU A 21 1.41 -4.99 -8.91
C GLU A 21 1.23 -5.49 -7.47
N MET A 22 0.40 -4.81 -6.67
CA MET A 22 0.09 -5.24 -5.31
C MET A 22 -0.64 -6.59 -5.28
N MET A 23 -1.57 -6.81 -6.22
CA MET A 23 -2.27 -8.09 -6.36
C MET A 23 -1.32 -9.22 -6.78
N GLU A 24 -0.42 -8.97 -7.72
CA GLU A 24 0.62 -9.93 -8.13
C GLU A 24 1.57 -10.28 -6.98
N LEU A 25 1.95 -9.30 -6.16
CA LEU A 25 2.78 -9.51 -4.98
C LEU A 25 2.07 -10.43 -3.97
N VAL A 26 0.82 -10.15 -3.63
CA VAL A 26 0.01 -10.99 -2.73
C VAL A 26 -0.05 -12.43 -3.23
N GLN A 27 -0.34 -12.62 -4.52
CA GLN A 27 -0.41 -13.94 -5.13
C GLN A 27 0.94 -14.67 -5.10
N SER A 28 2.04 -13.96 -5.35
CA SER A 28 3.39 -14.53 -5.32
C SER A 28 3.78 -15.03 -3.93
N VAL A 29 3.43 -14.27 -2.89
CA VAL A 29 3.72 -14.60 -1.49
C VAL A 29 2.85 -15.78 -1.03
N LEU A 30 1.55 -15.79 -1.35
CA LEU A 30 0.64 -16.88 -0.99
C LEU A 30 0.99 -18.21 -1.66
N LYS A 31 1.44 -18.17 -2.93
CA LYS A 31 1.81 -19.37 -3.69
C LYS A 31 3.22 -19.85 -3.42
N ASN A 32 4.00 -19.11 -2.61
CA ASN A 32 5.44 -19.27 -2.46
C ASN A 32 6.14 -19.51 -3.82
N SER A 33 5.77 -18.72 -4.82
CA SER A 33 6.04 -19.03 -6.24
C SER A 33 7.54 -19.05 -6.60
N LYS A 34 8.40 -18.53 -5.74
CA LYS A 34 9.85 -18.39 -5.96
C LYS A 34 10.70 -19.26 -5.03
N GLY A 35 10.09 -20.11 -4.20
CA GLY A 35 10.83 -20.91 -3.21
C GLY A 35 11.63 -20.05 -2.22
N LEU A 36 11.21 -18.78 -2.04
CA LEU A 36 11.80 -17.87 -1.08
C LEU A 36 11.42 -18.32 0.33
N ASP A 37 12.26 -17.99 1.30
CA ASP A 37 11.90 -18.17 2.69
C ASP A 37 10.57 -17.43 2.99
N ASN A 38 9.63 -18.13 3.62
CA ASN A 38 8.28 -17.62 3.87
C ASN A 38 8.31 -16.33 4.70
N ARG A 39 9.24 -16.22 5.66
CA ARG A 39 9.38 -15.01 6.48
C ARG A 39 9.89 -13.84 5.65
N THR A 40 10.85 -14.06 4.76
CA THR A 40 11.35 -13.05 3.84
C THR A 40 10.24 -12.53 2.93
N SER A 41 9.50 -13.44 2.27
CA SER A 41 8.37 -13.07 1.40
C SER A 41 7.27 -12.32 2.15
N GLN A 42 6.95 -12.74 3.38
CA GLN A 42 5.98 -12.06 4.23
C GLN A 42 6.44 -10.65 4.63
N THR A 43 7.72 -10.48 4.96
CA THR A 43 8.29 -9.17 5.31
C THR A 43 8.17 -8.19 4.14
N PHE A 44 8.46 -8.63 2.92
CA PHE A 44 8.23 -7.82 1.72
C PHE A 44 6.77 -7.41 1.59
N LEU A 45 5.84 -8.36 1.78
CA LEU A 45 4.41 -8.08 1.70
C LEU A 45 3.96 -7.04 2.75
N ASP A 46 4.44 -7.15 3.98
CA ASP A 46 4.06 -6.24 5.07
C ASP A 46 4.58 -4.81 4.85
N VAL A 47 5.81 -4.68 4.35
CA VAL A 47 6.38 -3.38 3.94
C VAL A 47 5.55 -2.79 2.80
N SER A 48 5.31 -3.55 1.73
CA SER A 48 4.53 -3.07 0.58
C SER A 48 3.11 -2.68 0.96
N LYS A 49 2.42 -3.45 1.82
CA LYS A 49 1.09 -3.09 2.35
C LYS A 49 1.10 -1.76 3.09
N THR A 50 2.17 -1.46 3.83
CA THR A 50 2.29 -0.19 4.54
C THR A 50 2.36 1.00 3.58
N PHE A 51 3.20 0.91 2.54
CA PHE A 51 3.28 1.95 1.51
C PHE A 51 1.98 2.07 0.70
N TYR A 52 1.37 0.94 0.34
CA TYR A 52 0.08 0.91 -0.31
C TYR A 52 -0.99 1.63 0.54
N TYR A 53 -1.04 1.32 1.83
CA TYR A 53 -1.98 1.96 2.75
C TYR A 53 -1.75 3.48 2.83
N VAL A 54 -0.50 3.95 2.93
CA VAL A 54 -0.18 5.39 2.94
C VAL A 54 -0.56 6.08 1.63
N ALA A 55 -0.41 5.41 0.48
CA ALA A 55 -0.70 5.98 -0.83
C ALA A 55 -2.22 6.14 -1.10
N PHE A 56 -3.04 5.20 -0.60
CA PHE A 56 -4.47 5.13 -0.95
C PHE A 56 -5.42 5.46 0.22
N CYS A 57 -4.95 5.46 1.47
CA CYS A 57 -5.78 5.83 2.60
C CYS A 57 -5.85 7.37 2.73
N PRO A 58 -7.06 7.95 2.82
CA PRO A 58 -7.20 9.37 3.10
C PRO A 58 -6.49 9.75 4.41
N PRO A 59 -5.76 10.88 4.49
CA PRO A 59 -5.00 11.26 5.67
C PRO A 59 -5.83 11.32 6.97
N GLU A 60 -7.09 11.76 6.86
CA GLU A 60 -8.00 11.82 8.01
C GLU A 60 -8.37 10.42 8.52
N THR A 61 -8.66 9.48 7.60
CA THR A 61 -8.91 8.08 7.94
C THR A 61 -7.67 7.43 8.55
N MET A 62 -6.49 7.70 7.99
CA MET A 62 -5.22 7.20 8.52
C MET A 62 -4.99 7.67 9.97
N LYS A 63 -5.22 8.96 10.26
CA LYS A 63 -5.13 9.51 11.62
C LYS A 63 -6.10 8.82 12.57
N GLN A 64 -7.35 8.63 12.17
CA GLN A 64 -8.36 7.94 12.98
C GLN A 64 -7.95 6.48 13.26
N HIS A 65 -7.47 5.76 12.25
CA HIS A 65 -6.97 4.40 12.42
C HIS A 65 -5.77 4.33 13.37
N MET A 66 -4.81 5.24 13.23
CA MET A 66 -3.66 5.35 14.14
C MET A 66 -4.11 5.59 15.57
N MET A 67 -5.07 6.50 15.78
CA MET A 67 -5.58 6.79 17.12
C MET A 67 -6.20 5.55 17.77
N LYS A 68 -7.05 4.85 17.02
CA LYS A 68 -7.72 3.63 17.46
C LYS A 68 -6.75 2.51 17.79
N VAL A 69 -5.78 2.24 16.91
CA VAL A 69 -4.87 1.11 17.07
C VAL A 69 -3.84 1.34 18.18
N LEU A 70 -3.36 2.57 18.36
CA LEU A 70 -2.28 2.86 19.31
C LEU A 70 -2.78 3.25 20.70
N PHE A 71 -3.97 3.85 20.82
CA PHE A 71 -4.40 4.48 22.08
C PHE A 71 -5.73 3.96 22.62
N GLU A 72 -6.55 3.27 21.84
CA GLU A 72 -7.78 2.66 22.34
C GLU A 72 -7.53 1.23 22.80
N ARG A 73 -8.07 0.86 23.97
CA ARG A 73 -8.01 -0.54 24.44
C ARG A 73 -9.05 -1.37 23.69
N VAL A 74 -8.65 -2.58 23.32
CA VAL A 74 -9.60 -3.61 22.86
C VAL A 74 -10.40 -4.07 24.08
N ALA A 75 -11.73 -3.99 24.00
CA ALA A 75 -12.64 -4.45 25.04
C ALA A 75 -12.77 -5.98 25.05
#